data_AF-A0A358GLH8-F1
#
_entry.id   AF-A0A358GLH8-F1
#
_cell.length_a   1.000
_cell.length_b   1.000
_cell.length_c   1.000
_cell.angle_alpha   90.00
_cell.angle_beta   90.00
_cell.angle_gamma   90.00
#
_symmetry.space_group_name_H-M   'P 1'
#
loop_
_entity.id
_entity.type
_entity.pdbx_description
1 polymer ?
#
loop_
_entity_poly.entity_id
_entity_poly.type
_entity_poly.pdbx_seq_one_letter_code
_entity_poly.pdbx_strand_id
1 'polypeptide(L)' 'MNITIDQQGSSKVAIIESSDIIINNVQDALDLMASVNYTDDAHKILINKSNLNEDFFELKTKLAGDILQKFHIL' A
#
# COMPACT_ATOMS: atom_id res chain seq x y z
N MET A 1 1.87 -7.06 -11.02
CA MET A 1 2.42 -6.24 -9.91
C MET A 1 3.93 -6.32 -9.95
N ASN A 2 4.59 -5.16 -9.98
CA ASN A 2 6.04 -5.01 -9.83
C ASN A 2 6.32 -4.10 -8.63
N ILE A 3 7.35 -4.42 -7.83
CA ILE A 3 7.77 -3.62 -6.69
C ILE A 3 9.20 -3.16 -6.94
N THR A 4 9.43 -1.86 -6.92
CA THR A 4 10.75 -1.24 -7.07
C THR A 4 11.08 -0.46 -5.80
N ILE A 5 12.30 -0.57 -5.29
CA ILE A 5 12.72 0.19 -4.12
C ILE A 5 13.51 1.42 -4.53
N ASP A 6 13.02 2.59 -4.17
CA ASP A 6 13.80 3.83 -4.19
C ASP A 6 14.42 4.04 -2.80
N GLN A 7 15.75 4.11 -2.74
CA GLN A 7 16.49 4.33 -1.51
C GLN A 7 17.28 5.63 -1.57
N GLN A 8 17.03 6.53 -0.62
CA GLN A 8 17.81 7.75 -0.41
C GLN A 8 18.29 7.83 1.04
N GLY A 9 19.60 7.64 1.22
CA GLY A 9 20.21 7.51 2.54
C GLY A 9 19.61 6.34 3.32
N SER A 10 19.03 6.63 4.49
CA SER A 10 18.32 5.65 5.33
C SER A 10 16.84 5.50 4.99
N SER A 11 16.29 6.30 4.08
CA SER A 11 14.89 6.22 3.68
C SER A 11 14.72 5.27 2.51
N LYS A 12 13.89 4.23 2.68
CA LYS A 12 13.43 3.34 1.60
C LYS A 12 11.96 3.57 1.31
N VAL A 13 11.60 3.58 0.04
CA VAL A 13 10.22 3.68 -0.45
C VAL A 13 9.98 2.55 -1.45
N ALA A 14 8.96 1.74 -1.20
CA ALA A 14 8.49 0.74 -2.15
C ALA A 14 7.51 1.38 -3.12
N ILE A 15 7.88 1.41 -4.39
CA ILE A 15 7.07 1.89 -5.50
C ILE A 15 6.38 0.69 -6.12
N ILE A 16 5.04 0.72 -6.13
CA ILE A 16 4.21 -0.39 -6.60
C ILE A 16 3.54 0.02 -7.91
N GLU A 17 3.83 -0.78 -8.93
CA GLU A 17 3.32 -0.58 -10.28
C GLU A 17 2.51 -1.80 -10.71
N SER A 18 1.29 -1.55 -11.17
CA SER A 18 0.42 -2.58 -11.73
C SER A 18 -0.54 -1.98 -12.76
N SER A 19 -1.03 -2.81 -13.68
CA SER A 19 -2.17 -2.47 -14.53
C SER A 19 -3.51 -2.67 -13.83
N ASP A 20 -3.53 -3.46 -12.77
CA ASP A 20 -4.75 -3.89 -12.08
C ASP A 20 -4.93 -3.19 -10.72
N ILE A 21 -6.14 -3.27 -10.16
CA ILE A 21 -6.40 -2.85 -8.78
C ILE A 21 -5.71 -3.84 -7.84
N ILE A 22 -4.80 -3.31 -7.01
CA ILE A 22 -4.06 -4.09 -6.02
C ILE A 22 -4.73 -4.01 -4.65
N ILE A 23 -5.29 -2.86 -4.28
CA ILE A 23 -6.01 -2.68 -3.01
C ILE A 23 -7.50 -2.55 -3.30
N ASN A 24 -8.22 -3.68 -3.22
CA ASN A 24 -9.69 -3.70 -3.26
C ASN A 24 -10.31 -3.67 -1.87
N ASN A 25 -9.64 -4.26 -0.89
CA ASN A 25 -10.15 -4.36 0.46
C ASN A 25 -9.01 -4.21 1.49
N VAL A 26 -9.37 -4.29 2.77
CA VAL A 26 -8.43 -4.12 3.88
C VAL A 26 -7.37 -5.22 3.90
N GLN A 27 -7.73 -6.47 3.59
CA GLN A 27 -6.80 -7.59 3.58
C GLN A 27 -5.73 -7.40 2.51
N ASP A 28 -6.11 -6.97 1.31
CA ASP A 28 -5.13 -6.73 0.23
C ASP A 28 -4.08 -5.69 0.65
N ALA A 29 -4.49 -4.63 1.36
CA ALA A 29 -3.56 -3.63 1.88
C ALA A 29 -2.61 -4.21 2.95
N LEU A 30 -3.12 -5.08 3.83
CA LEU A 30 -2.30 -5.77 4.84
C LEU A 30 -1.29 -6.71 4.21
N ASP A 31 -1.70 -7.48 3.21
CA ASP A 31 -0.84 -8.43 2.50
C ASP A 31 0.27 -7.69 1.74
N LEU A 32 -0.06 -6.53 1.14
CA LEU A 32 0.89 -5.66 0.48
C LEU A 32 1.94 -5.11 1.46
N MET A 33 1.49 -4.61 2.62
CA MET A 33 2.40 -4.14 3.68
C MET A 33 3.34 -5.24 4.15
N ALA A 34 2.81 -6.44 4.43
CA ALA A 34 3.62 -7.57 4.86
C ALA A 34 4.65 -7.95 3.80
N SER A 35 4.25 -7.97 2.53
CA SER A 35 5.13 -8.28 1.40
C SER A 35 6.28 -7.28 1.26
N VAL A 36 5.98 -5.98 1.36
CA VAL A 36 6.97 -4.91 1.27
C VAL A 36 7.93 -4.90 2.47
N ASN A 37 7.38 -5.03 3.69
CA ASN A 37 8.21 -5.08 4.90
C ASN A 37 9.14 -6.30 4.90
N TYR A 38 8.64 -7.47 4.53
CA TYR A 38 9.42 -8.71 4.55
C TYR A 38 10.53 -8.72 3.49
N THR A 39 10.24 -8.21 2.29
CA THR A 39 11.15 -8.33 1.15
C THR A 39 12.25 -7.28 1.19
N ASP A 40 11.92 -6.05 1.60
CA ASP A 40 12.79 -4.90 1.32
C ASP A 40 13.06 -4.01 2.54
N ASP A 41 12.46 -4.30 3.69
CA ASP A 41 12.59 -3.52 4.93
C ASP A 41 12.24 -2.04 4.69
N ALA A 42 11.19 -1.81 3.89
CA ALA A 42 10.69 -0.49 3.52
C ALA A 42 9.35 -0.21 4.20
N HIS A 43 9.26 0.89 4.95
CA HIS A 43 8.02 1.26 5.68
C HIS A 43 7.20 2.34 4.96
N LYS A 44 7.59 2.71 3.75
CA LYS A 44 6.90 3.72 2.92
C LYS A 44 6.48 3.06 1.62
N ILE A 45 5.23 3.27 1.23
CA ILE A 45 4.65 2.71 0.01
C ILE A 45 4.18 3.86 -0.87
N LEU A 46 4.56 3.83 -2.14
CA LEU A 46 4.05 4.69 -3.19
C LEU A 46 3.25 3.81 -4.15
N ILE A 47 1.98 4.15 -4.35
CA ILE A 47 1.05 3.41 -5.21
C ILE A 47 0.24 4.38 -6.06
N ASN A 48 -0.04 4.00 -7.32
CA ASN A 48 -0.86 4.83 -8.21
C ASN A 48 -2.34 4.79 -7.78
N LYS A 49 -3.07 5.90 -7.96
CA LYS A 49 -4.53 5.95 -7.77
C LYS A 49 -5.24 4.82 -8.53
N SER A 50 -4.82 4.52 -9.76
CA SER A 50 -5.46 3.47 -10.58
C SER A 50 -5.33 2.07 -10.00
N ASN A 51 -4.42 1.85 -9.04
CA ASN A 51 -4.24 0.57 -8.36
C ASN A 51 -5.03 0.47 -7.05
N LEU A 52 -5.77 1.52 -6.69
CA LEU A 52 -6.67 1.54 -5.54
C LEU A 52 -8.11 1.47 -6.04
N ASN A 53 -8.95 0.72 -5.33
CA ASN A 53 -10.39 0.78 -5.55
C ASN A 53 -10.92 2.19 -5.25
N GLU A 54 -11.86 2.70 -6.06
CA GLU A 54 -12.43 4.04 -5.86
C GLU A 54 -13.10 4.19 -4.49
N ASP A 55 -13.59 3.09 -3.90
CA ASP A 55 -14.12 3.06 -2.54
C ASP A 55 -13.11 3.59 -1.50
N PHE A 56 -11.81 3.51 -1.78
CA PHE A 56 -10.77 4.07 -0.93
C PHE A 56 -10.94 5.60 -0.77
N PHE A 57 -11.34 6.29 -1.85
CA PHE A 57 -11.54 7.74 -1.86
C PHE A 57 -12.94 8.13 -1.40
N GLU A 58 -13.91 7.22 -1.48
CA GLU A 58 -15.24 7.40 -0.93
C GLU A 58 -15.27 7.16 0.58
N LEU A 59 -15.00 8.19 1.39
CA LEU A 59 -14.87 8.07 2.86
C LEU A 59 -16.07 7.39 3.56
N LYS A 60 -17.26 7.40 2.96
CA LYS A 60 -18.46 6.72 3.47
C LYS A 60 -18.32 5.19 3.50
N THR A 61 -17.50 4.61 2.62
CA THR A 61 -17.22 3.17 2.56
C THR A 61 -16.37 2.72 3.74
N LYS A 62 -15.68 3.66 4.40
CA LYS A 62 -14.72 3.46 5.49
C LYS A 62 -13.44 2.71 5.08
N LEU A 63 -13.27 2.33 3.82
CA LEU A 63 -12.13 1.53 3.37
C LEU A 63 -10.78 2.17 3.72
N ALA A 64 -10.57 3.45 3.37
CA ALA A 64 -9.34 4.15 3.73
C ALA A 64 -9.13 4.25 5.25
N GLY A 65 -10.20 4.51 6.01
CA GLY A 65 -10.13 4.58 7.47
C GLY A 65 -9.73 3.24 8.10
N ASP A 66 -10.31 2.14 7.63
CA ASP A 66 -10.03 0.80 8.13
C ASP A 66 -8.60 0.34 7.79
N ILE A 67 -8.11 0.69 6.60
CA ILE A 67 -6.71 0.44 6.21
C ILE A 67 -5.77 1.26 7.10
N LEU A 68 -5.93 2.59 7.15
CA LEU A 68 -5.01 3.48 7.85
C LEU A 68 -4.95 3.22 9.37
N GLN A 69 -6.06 2.80 9.98
CA GLN A 69 -6.06 2.40 11.40
C GLN A 69 -5.19 1.16 11.66
N LYS A 70 -5.15 0.21 10.74
CA LYS A 70 -4.31 -1.00 10.87
C LYS A 70 -2.83 -0.70 10.62
N PHE A 71 -2.51 0.23 9.73
CA PHE A 71 -1.15 0.76 9.51
C PHE A 71 -0.54 1.39 10.78
N HIS A 72 -1.36 1.86 11.73
CA HIS A 72 -0.86 2.42 12.99
C HIS A 72 -0.49 1.35 14.02
N ILE A 73 -1.08 0.15 13.90
CA ILE A 73 -0.95 -0.94 14.88
C ILE A 73 0.19 -1.91 14.50
N LEU A 74 0.50 -2.00 13.20
CA LEU A 74 1.55 -2.85 12.62
C LEU A 74 2.84 -2.06 12.38
#